data_AF-A0A3D5BSN6-F1
#
_entry.id   AF-A0A3D5BSN6-F1
#
_cell.length_a   1.000
_cell.length_b   1.000
_cell.length_c   1.000
_cell.angle_alpha   90.00
_cell.angle_beta   90.00
_cell.angle_gamma   90.00
#
_symmetry.space_group_name_H-M   'P 1'
#
loop_
_entity.id
_entity.type
_entity.pdbx_description
1 polymer ?
#
loop_
_entity_poly.entity_id
_entity_poly.type
_entity_poly.pdbx_seq_one_letter_code
_entity_poly.pdbx_strand_id
1 'polypeptide(L)'
;MALSLTEFLEHGPATSREIQDATGLSQAAVSRQLRKLGHRVVAIRSGRTPRYVLTRNAFGAGDRLPVAVVDAHGDAAVVAHIRPLVTGGFHVEPSPGMPSLLLGERGDGSYDDLPYFLQDLGPQGFLGRQIAREMSGRFPEFPDDPKWWTTNHIGRYLISNGDDLPGNFTLGEQALLRVRRRPDAVDDAEYPLLADRVMQGEVPGSSAGGEQPKFTAFSGKSMSHVIVKFSPPVKQHRKVT
;
A
#
# COMPACT_ATOMS: atom_id res chain seq x y z
N MET A 1 -2.79 -19.96 35.81
CA MET A 1 -3.63 -18.75 35.82
C MET A 1 -4.44 -18.75 34.54
N ALA A 2 -5.73 -18.39 34.58
CA ALA A 2 -6.50 -18.23 33.35
C ALA A 2 -5.91 -17.05 32.56
N LEU A 3 -5.72 -17.21 31.26
CA LEU A 3 -5.30 -16.12 30.38
C LEU A 3 -6.40 -15.06 30.35
N SER A 4 -6.02 -13.79 30.24
CA SER A 4 -6.96 -12.74 29.88
C SER A 4 -7.41 -12.90 28.42
N LEU A 5 -8.53 -12.28 28.06
CA LEU A 5 -9.02 -12.29 26.68
C LEU A 5 -8.00 -11.73 25.70
N THR A 6 -7.31 -10.65 26.07
CA THR A 6 -6.30 -10.01 25.21
C THR A 6 -5.10 -10.92 25.02
N GLU A 7 -4.54 -11.49 26.10
CA GLU A 7 -3.44 -12.45 26.01
C GLU A 7 -3.84 -13.67 25.17
N PHE A 8 -5.08 -14.15 25.28
CA PHE A 8 -5.55 -15.26 24.45
C PHE A 8 -5.61 -14.88 22.96
N LEU A 9 -6.11 -13.68 22.63
CA LEU A 9 -6.17 -13.21 21.24
C LEU A 9 -4.81 -12.80 20.64
N GLU A 10 -3.79 -12.56 21.47
CA GLU A 10 -2.41 -12.37 20.99
C GLU A 10 -1.85 -13.64 20.34
N HIS A 11 -2.38 -14.82 20.69
CA HIS A 11 -1.95 -16.11 20.14
C HIS A 11 -2.65 -16.49 18.83
N GLY A 12 -3.75 -15.84 18.45
CA GLY A 12 -4.48 -16.24 17.25
C GLY A 12 -5.91 -15.75 17.12
N PRO A 13 -6.51 -15.88 15.92
CA PRO A 13 -7.94 -15.69 15.71
C PRO A 13 -8.77 -16.70 16.49
N ALA A 14 -9.71 -16.22 17.33
CA ALA A 14 -10.56 -17.10 18.14
C ALA A 14 -12.03 -16.73 18.09
N THR A 15 -12.90 -17.73 18.16
CA THR A 15 -14.33 -17.59 18.33
C THR A 15 -14.67 -17.19 19.77
N SER A 16 -15.86 -16.62 19.97
CA SER A 16 -16.36 -16.32 21.33
C SER A 16 -16.36 -17.56 22.25
N ARG A 17 -16.58 -18.76 21.72
CA ARG A 17 -16.60 -19.99 22.50
C ARG A 17 -15.19 -20.39 22.95
N GLU A 18 -14.21 -20.38 22.05
CA GLU A 18 -12.81 -20.66 22.38
C GLU A 18 -12.28 -19.68 23.45
N ILE A 19 -12.66 -18.39 23.36
CA ILE A 19 -12.31 -17.39 24.38
C ILE A 19 -12.95 -17.75 25.75
N GLN A 20 -14.22 -18.14 25.77
CA GLN A 20 -14.89 -18.54 27.03
C GLN A 20 -14.20 -19.75 27.65
N ASP A 21 -13.91 -20.77 26.84
CA ASP A 21 -13.29 -22.01 27.29
C ASP A 21 -11.88 -21.78 27.87
N ALA A 22 -11.09 -20.88 27.26
CA ALA A 22 -9.73 -20.56 27.71
C ALA A 22 -9.65 -19.61 28.92
N THR A 23 -10.61 -18.68 29.04
CA THR A 23 -10.57 -17.60 30.05
C THR A 23 -11.50 -17.86 31.25
N GLY A 24 -12.45 -18.79 31.13
CA GLY A 24 -13.52 -19.02 32.11
C GLY A 24 -14.59 -17.91 32.15
N LEU A 25 -14.54 -16.95 31.22
CA LEU A 25 -15.51 -15.87 31.13
C LEU A 25 -16.85 -16.39 30.58
N SER A 26 -17.95 -15.78 31.02
CA SER A 26 -19.25 -15.99 30.36
C SER A 26 -19.31 -15.29 29.01
N GLN A 27 -20.18 -15.75 28.11
CA GLN A 27 -20.43 -15.09 26.81
C GLN A 27 -20.71 -13.58 26.95
N ALA A 28 -21.48 -13.18 27.96
CA ALA A 28 -21.79 -11.77 28.20
C ALA A 28 -20.54 -10.97 28.61
N ALA A 29 -19.63 -11.56 29.38
CA ALA A 29 -18.36 -10.95 29.75
C ALA A 29 -17.41 -10.83 28.54
N VAL A 30 -17.29 -11.88 27.73
CA VAL A 30 -16.51 -11.85 26.47
C VAL A 30 -17.03 -10.76 25.53
N SER A 31 -18.35 -10.69 25.31
CA SER A 31 -18.97 -9.68 24.46
C SER A 31 -18.72 -8.24 24.96
N ARG A 32 -18.74 -8.03 26.29
CA ARG A 32 -18.42 -6.72 26.88
C ARG A 32 -16.96 -6.35 26.69
N GLN A 33 -16.04 -7.29 26.90
CA GLN A 33 -14.61 -7.05 26.75
C GLN A 33 -14.21 -6.81 25.28
N LEU A 34 -14.75 -7.58 24.34
CA LEU A 34 -14.56 -7.33 22.90
C LEU A 34 -15.07 -5.95 22.50
N ARG A 35 -16.24 -5.52 23.00
CA ARG A 35 -16.75 -4.16 22.77
C ARG A 35 -15.84 -3.08 23.35
N LYS A 36 -15.23 -3.32 24.52
CA LYS A 36 -14.28 -2.40 25.15
C LYS A 36 -12.99 -2.23 24.33
N LEU A 37 -12.57 -3.28 23.61
CA LEU A 37 -11.41 -3.20 22.70
C LEU A 37 -11.69 -2.32 21.48
N GLY A 38 -12.96 -2.15 21.09
CA GLY A 38 -13.35 -1.24 20.02
C GLY A 38 -12.67 -1.57 18.69
N HIS A 39 -11.98 -0.60 18.10
CA HIS A 39 -11.26 -0.78 16.84
C HIS A 39 -10.08 -1.76 16.98
N ARG A 40 -9.53 -2.00 18.17
CA ARG A 40 -8.37 -2.87 18.36
C ARG A 40 -8.63 -4.36 18.09
N VAL A 41 -9.87 -4.72 17.77
CA VAL A 41 -10.28 -6.07 17.42
C VAL A 41 -11.11 -6.05 16.14
N VAL A 42 -10.85 -6.98 15.24
CA VAL A 42 -11.66 -7.23 14.04
C VAL A 42 -12.44 -8.54 14.20
N ALA A 43 -13.64 -8.59 13.65
CA ALA A 43 -14.47 -9.79 13.61
C ALA A 43 -14.52 -10.32 12.17
N ILE A 44 -13.69 -11.31 11.87
CA ILE A 44 -13.59 -11.94 10.56
C ILE A 44 -14.71 -12.97 10.41
N ARG A 45 -15.48 -12.87 9.32
CA ARG A 45 -16.65 -13.71 9.06
C ARG A 45 -16.42 -14.60 7.84
N SER A 46 -15.83 -15.78 8.07
CA SER A 46 -15.72 -16.86 7.08
C SER A 46 -16.89 -17.86 7.14
N GLY A 47 -17.92 -17.60 7.97
CA GLY A 47 -19.07 -18.49 8.18
C GLY A 47 -20.06 -17.95 9.21
N ARG A 48 -20.88 -18.84 9.83
CA ARG A 48 -21.90 -18.43 10.83
C ARG A 48 -21.29 -17.85 12.11
N THR A 49 -20.10 -18.30 12.49
CA THR A 49 -19.43 -17.91 13.73
C THR A 49 -18.24 -17.01 13.41
N PRO A 50 -18.21 -15.75 13.89
CA PRO A 50 -17.08 -14.86 13.67
C PRO A 50 -15.86 -15.31 14.49
N ARG A 51 -14.68 -15.09 13.93
CA ARG A 51 -13.40 -15.15 14.64
C ARG A 51 -12.92 -13.73 14.95
N TYR A 52 -12.52 -13.50 16.18
CA TYR A 52 -11.99 -12.23 16.66
C TYR A 52 -10.48 -12.25 16.60
N VAL A 53 -9.87 -11.16 16.12
CA VAL A 53 -8.41 -11.01 16.01
C VAL A 53 -8.02 -9.62 16.47
N LEU A 54 -6.94 -9.50 17.23
CA LEU A 54 -6.39 -8.20 17.59
C LEU A 54 -5.65 -7.57 16.42
N THR A 55 -5.76 -6.25 16.33
CA THR A 55 -5.02 -5.43 15.37
C THR A 55 -3.75 -4.87 15.99
N ARG A 56 -2.83 -4.44 15.13
CA ARG A 56 -1.59 -3.75 15.50
C ARG A 56 -1.36 -2.53 14.62
N ASN A 57 -0.60 -1.59 15.13
CA ASN A 57 -0.08 -0.50 14.31
C ASN A 57 0.89 -1.06 13.26
N ALA A 58 0.80 -0.55 12.03
CA ALA A 58 1.73 -0.85 10.96
C ALA A 58 2.11 0.42 10.19
N PHE A 59 3.24 0.33 9.49
CA PHE A 59 3.73 1.33 8.54
C PHE A 59 3.93 2.74 9.11
N GLY A 60 4.01 2.88 10.44
CA GLY A 60 4.09 4.18 11.11
C GLY A 60 2.79 5.01 11.07
N ALA A 61 1.67 4.45 10.61
CA ALA A 61 0.42 5.17 10.43
C ALA A 61 -0.68 4.78 11.44
N GLY A 62 -0.87 3.49 11.71
CA GLY A 62 -1.92 3.01 12.62
C GLY A 62 -2.37 1.59 12.32
N ASP A 63 -3.51 1.21 12.88
CA ASP A 63 -4.08 -0.15 12.79
C ASP A 63 -5.36 -0.23 11.93
N ARG A 64 -5.75 0.91 11.34
CA ARG A 64 -6.93 1.06 10.47
C ARG A 64 -6.60 2.07 9.38
N LEU A 65 -6.08 1.57 8.26
CA LEU A 65 -5.53 2.39 7.18
C LEU A 65 -6.54 2.48 6.05
N PRO A 66 -7.06 3.68 5.71
CA PRO A 66 -8.04 3.79 4.63
C PRO A 66 -7.40 3.49 3.27
N VAL A 67 -8.16 2.81 2.42
CA VAL A 67 -7.87 2.62 1.00
C VAL A 67 -8.89 3.41 0.22
N ALA A 68 -8.43 4.41 -0.51
CA ALA A 68 -9.26 5.20 -1.39
C ALA A 68 -9.09 4.76 -2.85
N VAL A 69 -10.16 4.91 -3.62
CA VAL A 69 -10.15 4.82 -5.07
C VAL A 69 -10.44 6.19 -5.64
N VAL A 70 -9.63 6.61 -6.61
CA VAL A 70 -9.82 7.84 -7.38
C VAL A 70 -10.61 7.54 -8.65
N ASP A 71 -11.67 8.28 -8.91
CA ASP A 71 -12.47 8.15 -10.12
C ASP A 71 -11.88 8.95 -11.31
N ALA A 72 -12.56 8.88 -12.46
CA ALA A 72 -12.14 9.58 -13.67
C ALA A 72 -12.21 11.12 -13.57
N HIS A 73 -12.94 11.65 -12.58
CA HIS A 73 -13.05 13.08 -12.29
C HIS A 73 -12.02 13.56 -11.26
N GLY A 74 -11.24 12.62 -10.72
CA GLY A 74 -10.21 12.86 -9.71
C GLY A 74 -10.77 12.88 -8.29
N ASP A 75 -12.00 12.42 -8.07
CA ASP A 75 -12.62 12.38 -6.76
C ASP A 75 -12.27 11.06 -6.05
N ALA A 76 -11.85 11.17 -4.79
CA ALA A 76 -11.40 10.05 -3.99
C ALA A 76 -12.52 9.57 -3.05
N ALA A 77 -12.79 8.26 -3.05
CA ALA A 77 -13.73 7.62 -2.14
C ALA A 77 -13.06 6.47 -1.39
N VAL A 78 -13.25 6.40 -0.07
CA VAL A 78 -12.76 5.27 0.73
C VAL A 78 -13.59 4.04 0.42
N VAL A 79 -12.93 3.01 -0.10
CA VAL A 79 -13.56 1.72 -0.45
C VAL A 79 -13.24 0.63 0.55
N ALA A 80 -12.18 0.75 1.34
CA ALA A 80 -11.85 -0.22 2.38
C ALA A 80 -10.95 0.35 3.47
N HIS A 81 -10.75 -0.43 4.53
CA HIS A 81 -9.67 -0.20 5.49
C HIS A 81 -8.79 -1.44 5.60
N ILE A 82 -7.47 -1.26 5.54
CA ILE A 82 -6.50 -2.31 5.85
C ILE A 82 -6.30 -2.36 7.36
N ARG A 83 -6.46 -3.55 7.93
CA ARG A 83 -6.35 -3.84 9.36
C ARG A 83 -5.16 -4.80 9.57
N PRO A 84 -3.98 -4.29 9.94
CA PRO A 84 -2.83 -5.15 10.26
C PRO A 84 -3.11 -5.97 11.52
N LEU A 85 -2.81 -7.27 11.50
CA LEU A 85 -3.15 -8.19 12.59
C LEU A 85 -1.93 -8.51 13.47
N VAL A 86 -2.14 -8.73 14.78
CA VAL A 86 -1.06 -9.12 15.72
C VAL A 86 -0.43 -10.46 15.36
N THR A 87 -1.20 -11.34 14.72
CA THR A 87 -0.81 -12.70 14.32
C THR A 87 0.01 -12.74 13.04
N GLY A 88 0.32 -11.59 12.44
CA GLY A 88 0.78 -11.50 11.06
C GLY A 88 -0.40 -11.41 10.08
N GLY A 89 -0.10 -10.98 8.86
CA GLY A 89 -1.12 -10.74 7.83
C GLY A 89 -1.96 -9.48 8.05
N PHE A 90 -3.00 -9.37 7.22
CA PHE A 90 -3.87 -8.20 7.12
C PHE A 90 -5.32 -8.63 6.90
N HIS A 91 -6.25 -7.83 7.39
CA HIS A 91 -7.66 -7.95 7.06
C HIS A 91 -8.13 -6.72 6.27
N VAL A 92 -8.75 -6.95 5.13
CA VAL A 92 -9.43 -5.93 4.34
C VAL A 92 -10.85 -5.79 4.87
N GLU A 93 -11.12 -4.67 5.55
CA GLU A 93 -12.45 -4.30 6.03
C GLU A 93 -13.16 -3.51 4.92
N PRO A 94 -14.07 -4.12 4.15
CA PRO A 94 -14.69 -3.46 3.00
C PRO A 94 -15.64 -2.34 3.42
N SER A 95 -15.67 -1.28 2.62
CA SER A 95 -16.69 -0.22 2.62
C SER A 95 -17.52 -0.31 1.33
N PRO A 96 -18.68 0.37 1.24
CA PRO A 96 -19.49 0.37 0.03
C PRO A 96 -18.67 0.75 -1.21
N GLY A 97 -18.80 -0.04 -2.29
CA GLY A 97 -18.07 0.16 -3.54
C GLY A 97 -16.81 -0.70 -3.69
N MET A 98 -16.35 -1.42 -2.65
CA MET A 98 -15.23 -2.36 -2.78
C MET A 98 -15.63 -3.57 -3.65
N PRO A 99 -14.87 -3.89 -4.72
CA PRO A 99 -15.07 -5.13 -5.46
C PRO A 99 -14.80 -6.35 -4.56
N SER A 100 -15.67 -7.37 -4.65
CA SER A 100 -15.52 -8.62 -3.88
C SER A 100 -14.22 -9.37 -4.21
N LEU A 101 -13.65 -9.16 -5.40
CA LEU A 101 -12.36 -9.71 -5.81
C LEU A 101 -11.21 -9.29 -4.86
N LEU A 102 -11.33 -8.13 -4.22
CA LEU A 102 -10.32 -7.60 -3.31
C LEU A 102 -10.47 -8.12 -1.87
N LEU A 103 -11.36 -9.09 -1.63
CA LEU A 103 -11.50 -9.79 -0.36
C LEU A 103 -10.61 -11.05 -0.25
N GLY A 104 -9.74 -11.26 -1.23
CA GLY A 104 -8.81 -12.39 -1.28
C GLY A 104 -9.49 -13.71 -1.67
N GLU A 105 -8.69 -14.76 -1.83
CA GLU A 105 -9.15 -16.08 -2.29
C GLU A 105 -10.21 -16.70 -1.39
N ARG A 106 -10.13 -16.41 -0.08
CA ARG A 106 -11.08 -16.89 0.95
C ARG A 106 -12.40 -16.11 0.93
N GLY A 107 -12.45 -14.93 0.28
CA GLY A 107 -13.64 -14.08 0.20
C GLY A 107 -14.05 -13.41 1.52
N ASP A 108 -13.23 -13.52 2.57
CA ASP A 108 -13.51 -13.00 3.91
C ASP A 108 -12.65 -11.78 4.26
N GLY A 109 -11.86 -11.28 3.31
CA GLY A 109 -10.93 -10.16 3.49
C GLY A 109 -9.62 -10.54 4.17
N SER A 110 -9.36 -11.82 4.47
CA SER A 110 -8.13 -12.24 5.15
C SER A 110 -6.98 -12.44 4.16
N TYR A 111 -5.82 -11.87 4.49
CA TYR A 111 -4.57 -12.04 3.76
C TYR A 111 -3.45 -12.43 4.70
N ASP A 112 -2.63 -13.40 4.30
CA ASP A 112 -1.51 -13.88 5.10
C ASP A 112 -0.30 -12.91 5.02
N ASP A 113 -0.24 -12.05 4.00
CA ASP A 113 0.71 -10.94 3.83
C ASP A 113 -0.02 -9.70 3.24
N LEU A 114 0.71 -8.67 2.79
CA LEU A 114 0.13 -7.48 2.19
C LEU A 114 -0.82 -7.86 1.05
N PRO A 115 -2.05 -7.30 0.99
CA PRO A 115 -2.96 -7.60 -0.10
C PRO A 115 -2.33 -7.34 -1.47
N TYR A 116 -2.52 -8.25 -2.42
CA TYR A 116 -1.82 -8.22 -3.72
C TYR A 116 -1.97 -6.86 -4.43
N PHE A 117 -3.15 -6.25 -4.35
CA PHE A 117 -3.44 -4.96 -5.00
C PHE A 117 -2.69 -3.79 -4.36
N LEU A 118 -2.14 -3.94 -3.16
CA LEU A 118 -1.20 -2.99 -2.55
C LEU A 118 0.25 -3.39 -2.80
N GLN A 119 0.54 -4.69 -2.81
CA GLN A 119 1.86 -5.21 -3.17
C GLN A 119 2.27 -4.75 -4.58
N ASP A 120 1.33 -4.78 -5.53
CA ASP A 120 1.53 -4.40 -6.93
C ASP A 120 1.78 -2.89 -7.12
N LEU A 121 1.43 -2.06 -6.12
CA LEU A 121 1.71 -0.62 -6.11
C LEU A 121 3.14 -0.31 -5.64
N GLY A 122 3.86 -1.30 -5.12
CA GLY A 122 5.26 -1.15 -4.76
C GLY A 122 6.12 -0.74 -5.95
N PRO A 123 7.22 -0.01 -5.71
CA PRO A 123 8.12 0.41 -6.77
C PRO A 123 8.73 -0.82 -7.46
N GLN A 124 8.68 -0.84 -8.79
CA GLN A 124 9.21 -1.92 -9.61
C GLN A 124 9.78 -1.41 -10.93
N GLY A 125 10.61 -2.23 -11.57
CA GLY A 125 11.19 -1.90 -12.87
C GLY A 125 12.28 -0.82 -12.80
N PHE A 126 12.42 -0.08 -13.89
CA PHE A 126 13.43 0.96 -14.05
C PHE A 126 13.23 2.12 -13.07
N LEU A 127 12.02 2.72 -13.04
CA LEU A 127 11.69 3.81 -12.11
C LEU A 127 11.69 3.34 -10.66
N GLY A 128 11.19 2.13 -10.39
CA GLY A 128 11.17 1.59 -9.04
C GLY A 128 12.56 1.45 -8.41
N ARG A 129 13.59 1.11 -9.21
CA ARG A 129 14.98 1.08 -8.71
C ARG A 129 15.52 2.47 -8.37
N GLN A 130 15.09 3.51 -9.09
CA GLN A 130 15.51 4.88 -8.78
C GLN A 130 14.82 5.39 -7.51
N ILE A 131 13.53 5.13 -7.38
CA ILE A 131 12.76 5.40 -6.15
C ILE A 131 13.40 4.70 -4.95
N ALA A 132 13.79 3.43 -5.08
CA ALA A 132 14.41 2.70 -3.99
C ALA A 132 15.76 3.32 -3.56
N ARG A 133 16.59 3.75 -4.51
CA ARG A 133 17.86 4.45 -4.22
C ARG A 133 17.63 5.80 -3.55
N GLU A 134 16.67 6.57 -4.03
CA GLU A 134 16.29 7.85 -3.44
C GLU A 134 15.78 7.66 -2.00
N MET A 135 14.90 6.69 -1.79
CA MET A 135 14.38 6.33 -0.47
C MET A 135 15.50 5.86 0.46
N SER A 136 16.41 5.02 -0.01
CA SER A 136 17.57 4.57 0.78
C SER A 136 18.51 5.71 1.16
N GLY A 137 18.71 6.68 0.25
CA GLY A 137 19.50 7.89 0.53
C GLY A 137 18.86 8.82 1.58
N ARG A 138 17.53 8.82 1.70
CA ARG A 138 16.77 9.60 2.70
C ARG A 138 16.57 8.84 4.01
N PHE A 139 16.39 7.52 3.93
CA PHE A 139 15.99 6.64 5.03
C PHE A 139 16.87 5.39 5.02
N PRO A 140 17.89 5.32 5.89
CA PRO A 140 18.87 4.23 5.89
C PRO A 140 18.29 2.82 6.06
N GLU A 141 17.08 2.71 6.61
CA GLU A 141 16.38 1.43 6.77
C GLU A 141 15.78 0.88 5.46
N PHE A 142 15.65 1.70 4.41
CA PHE A 142 15.15 1.24 3.12
C PHE A 142 16.29 0.65 2.28
N PRO A 143 16.14 -0.58 1.77
CA PRO A 143 17.05 -1.13 0.79
C PRO A 143 17.04 -0.30 -0.51
N ASP A 144 18.19 -0.21 -1.16
CA ASP A 144 18.40 0.53 -2.41
C ASP A 144 17.88 -0.21 -3.67
N ASP A 145 17.53 -1.49 -3.53
CA ASP A 145 16.90 -2.32 -4.56
C ASP A 145 15.50 -2.74 -4.08
N PRO A 146 14.43 -2.44 -4.84
CA PRO A 146 13.05 -2.73 -4.44
C PRO A 146 12.78 -4.23 -4.27
N LYS A 147 13.58 -5.13 -4.87
CA LYS A 147 13.42 -6.58 -4.67
C LYS A 147 13.64 -7.03 -3.22
N TRP A 148 14.33 -6.21 -2.43
CA TRP A 148 14.59 -6.46 -1.01
C TRP A 148 13.58 -5.76 -0.10
N TRP A 149 12.60 -5.07 -0.66
CA TRP A 149 11.57 -4.39 0.12
C TRP A 149 10.61 -5.39 0.74
N THR A 150 10.68 -5.51 2.07
CA THR A 150 9.63 -6.14 2.87
C THR A 150 8.28 -5.44 2.75
N THR A 151 7.21 -6.13 3.16
CA THR A 151 5.87 -5.57 3.35
C THR A 151 5.88 -4.26 4.14
N ASN A 152 6.74 -4.12 5.15
CA ASN A 152 6.84 -2.89 5.91
C ASN A 152 7.43 -1.73 5.09
N HIS A 153 8.42 -1.99 4.23
CA HIS A 153 8.96 -0.98 3.33
C HIS A 153 7.91 -0.52 2.32
N ILE A 154 7.20 -1.47 1.69
CA ILE A 154 6.13 -1.17 0.73
C ILE A 154 5.03 -0.35 1.40
N GLY A 155 4.47 -0.81 2.53
CA GLY A 155 3.42 -0.09 3.22
C GLY A 155 3.83 1.33 3.64
N ARG A 156 5.05 1.52 4.17
CA ARG A 156 5.58 2.85 4.52
C ARG A 156 5.73 3.76 3.29
N TYR A 157 6.20 3.21 2.18
CA TYR A 157 6.29 3.93 0.92
C TYR A 157 4.91 4.39 0.42
N LEU A 158 3.92 3.49 0.42
CA LEU A 158 2.55 3.80 -0.03
C LEU A 158 1.89 4.88 0.85
N ILE A 159 2.09 4.83 2.17
CA ILE A 159 1.61 5.87 3.09
C ILE A 159 2.24 7.23 2.80
N SER A 160 3.53 7.26 2.44
CA SER A 160 4.29 8.50 2.27
C SER A 160 4.19 9.10 0.87
N ASN A 161 3.90 8.29 -0.15
CA ASN A 161 3.88 8.67 -1.57
C ASN A 161 2.52 8.37 -2.23
N GLY A 162 1.45 8.31 -1.42
CA GLY A 162 0.13 7.86 -1.87
C GLY A 162 -0.51 8.70 -2.97
N ASP A 163 -0.06 9.94 -3.15
CA ASP A 163 -0.57 10.87 -4.16
C ASP A 163 0.05 10.67 -5.56
N ASP A 164 1.08 9.84 -5.71
CA ASP A 164 1.74 9.59 -7.00
C ASP A 164 2.05 8.09 -7.24
N LEU A 165 1.04 7.26 -6.99
CA LEU A 165 1.08 5.82 -7.23
C LEU A 165 0.50 5.46 -8.60
N PRO A 166 0.96 4.34 -9.20
CA PRO A 166 0.32 3.80 -10.39
C PRO A 166 -1.12 3.35 -10.10
N GLY A 167 -2.00 3.47 -11.09
CA GLY A 167 -3.41 3.08 -10.94
C GLY A 167 -4.25 4.12 -10.22
N ASN A 168 -5.30 3.67 -9.53
CA ASN A 168 -6.27 4.54 -8.88
C ASN A 168 -6.44 4.30 -7.38
N PHE A 169 -5.60 3.44 -6.78
CA PHE A 169 -5.61 3.17 -5.35
C PHE A 169 -4.64 4.08 -4.60
N THR A 170 -5.08 4.55 -3.43
CA THR A 170 -4.21 5.21 -2.46
C THR A 170 -4.40 4.62 -1.07
N LEU A 171 -3.30 4.45 -0.33
CA LEU A 171 -3.29 3.97 1.05
C LEU A 171 -2.98 5.11 2.03
N GLY A 172 -3.75 5.19 3.12
CA GLY A 172 -3.51 6.13 4.22
C GLY A 172 -4.34 7.41 4.15
N GLU A 173 -4.35 8.18 5.24
CA GLU A 173 -5.20 9.38 5.35
C GLU A 173 -4.81 10.48 4.36
N GLN A 174 -3.55 10.52 3.91
CA GLN A 174 -3.12 11.44 2.86
C GLN A 174 -3.91 11.28 1.56
N ALA A 175 -4.48 10.09 1.31
CA ALA A 175 -5.40 9.84 0.20
C ALA A 175 -6.59 10.81 0.19
N LEU A 176 -7.05 11.22 1.38
CA LEU A 176 -8.25 12.02 1.59
C LEU A 176 -7.98 13.52 1.53
N LEU A 177 -6.72 13.92 1.68
CA LEU A 177 -6.30 15.32 1.77
C LEU A 177 -5.83 15.88 0.43
N ARG A 178 -5.98 15.13 -0.67
CA ARG A 178 -5.31 15.45 -1.93
C ARG A 178 -5.71 16.83 -2.44
N VAL A 179 -4.71 17.71 -2.51
CA VAL A 179 -4.81 19.02 -3.16
C VAL A 179 -4.71 18.78 -4.66
N ARG A 180 -5.76 19.13 -5.43
CA ARG A 180 -5.71 19.14 -6.90
C ARG A 180 -4.63 20.14 -7.33
N ARG A 181 -3.42 19.65 -7.61
CA ARG A 181 -2.35 20.46 -8.21
C ARG A 181 -2.58 20.49 -9.71
N ARG A 182 -2.54 21.69 -10.29
CA ARG A 182 -2.42 21.78 -11.76
C ARG A 182 -1.05 21.20 -12.12
N PRO A 183 -1.00 20.21 -13.03
CA PRO A 183 0.28 19.68 -13.46
C PRO A 183 1.06 20.76 -14.21
N ASP A 184 2.37 20.79 -14.01
CA ASP A 184 3.24 21.67 -14.77
C ASP A 184 3.38 21.12 -16.19
N ALA A 185 2.98 21.93 -17.17
CA ALA A 185 3.06 21.56 -18.57
C ALA A 185 4.52 21.61 -19.05
N VAL A 186 4.94 20.52 -19.67
CA VAL A 186 6.28 20.33 -20.24
C VAL A 186 6.19 20.41 -21.76
N ASP A 187 7.10 21.15 -22.39
CA ASP A 187 7.23 21.14 -23.85
C ASP A 187 7.96 19.88 -24.32
N ASP A 188 7.55 19.31 -25.46
CA ASP A 188 8.18 18.10 -26.01
C ASP A 188 9.70 18.31 -26.28
N ALA A 189 10.15 19.55 -26.50
CA ALA A 189 11.55 19.91 -26.65
C ALA A 189 12.38 19.69 -25.37
N GLU A 190 11.74 19.60 -24.19
CA GLU A 190 12.40 19.35 -22.90
C GLU A 190 12.58 17.84 -22.60
N TYR A 191 11.94 16.95 -23.36
CA TYR A 191 12.01 15.50 -23.15
C TYR A 191 13.43 14.92 -23.17
N PRO A 192 14.36 15.36 -24.04
CA PRO A 192 15.75 14.89 -23.98
C PRO A 192 16.42 15.22 -22.63
N LEU A 193 16.20 16.44 -22.10
CA LEU A 193 16.75 16.86 -20.81
C LEU A 193 16.15 16.05 -19.66
N LEU A 194 14.85 15.79 -19.69
CA LEU A 194 14.19 14.94 -18.70
C LEU A 194 14.69 13.49 -18.77
N ALA A 195 14.90 12.95 -19.96
CA ALA A 195 15.49 11.62 -20.14
C ALA A 195 16.90 11.54 -19.52
N ASP A 196 17.73 12.56 -19.72
CA ASP A 196 19.07 12.62 -19.12
C ASP A 196 19.02 12.69 -17.59
N ARG A 197 18.15 13.53 -17.02
CA ARG A 197 17.94 13.65 -15.56
C ARG A 197 17.50 12.31 -14.96
N VAL A 198 16.55 11.64 -15.61
CA VAL A 198 16.10 10.31 -15.20
C VAL A 198 17.26 9.32 -15.26
N MET A 199 18.08 9.34 -16.29
CA MET A 199 19.25 8.46 -16.36
C MET A 199 20.30 8.75 -15.27
N GLN A 200 20.34 9.98 -14.74
CA GLN A 200 21.16 10.37 -13.59
C GLN A 200 20.54 10.00 -12.23
N GLY A 201 19.28 9.51 -12.22
CA GLY A 201 18.59 9.04 -11.02
C GLY A 201 17.60 10.04 -10.42
N GLU A 202 17.32 11.15 -11.09
CA GLU A 202 16.19 12.01 -10.73
C GLU A 202 14.88 11.31 -11.09
N VAL A 203 13.95 11.21 -10.15
CA VAL A 203 12.64 10.59 -10.39
C VAL A 203 11.59 11.68 -10.67
N PRO A 204 11.25 11.96 -11.94
CA PRO A 204 10.16 12.85 -12.28
C PRO A 204 8.82 12.11 -12.09
N GLY A 205 8.28 12.21 -10.88
CA GLY A 205 6.95 11.74 -10.52
C GLY A 205 6.71 10.24 -10.71
N SER A 206 5.44 9.91 -10.94
CA SER A 206 4.80 8.59 -10.91
C SER A 206 5.67 7.36 -11.15
N SER A 207 5.52 6.37 -10.26
CA SER A 207 6.16 5.05 -10.31
C SER A 207 5.56 4.15 -11.39
N ALA A 208 5.73 4.49 -12.67
CA ALA A 208 5.29 3.64 -13.79
C ALA A 208 6.17 2.39 -13.91
N GLY A 209 5.56 1.20 -13.77
CA GLY A 209 6.27 -0.09 -13.81
C GLY A 209 6.90 -0.44 -15.17
N GLY A 210 7.87 -1.35 -15.17
CA GLY A 210 8.53 -1.93 -16.35
C GLY A 210 10.02 -1.55 -16.52
N GLU A 211 10.75 -2.37 -17.27
CA GLU A 211 12.23 -2.31 -17.35
C GLU A 211 12.80 -1.29 -18.36
N GLN A 212 11.98 -0.85 -19.31
CA GLN A 212 12.42 0.14 -20.30
C GLN A 212 12.55 1.52 -19.67
N PRO A 213 13.64 2.27 -19.98
CA PRO A 213 13.79 3.66 -19.55
C PRO A 213 12.60 4.51 -19.96
N LYS A 214 12.06 5.24 -18.99
CA LYS A 214 10.87 6.06 -19.15
C LYS A 214 10.79 7.16 -18.11
N PHE A 215 9.95 8.14 -18.38
CA PHE A 215 9.48 9.12 -17.39
C PHE A 215 8.02 9.47 -17.64
N THR A 216 7.40 10.12 -16.66
CA THR A 216 6.04 10.66 -16.78
C THR A 216 6.09 12.19 -16.84
N ALA A 217 5.21 12.78 -17.64
CA ALA A 217 5.10 14.24 -17.78
C ALA A 217 3.68 14.63 -18.14
N PHE A 218 3.32 15.90 -17.94
CA PHE A 218 2.12 16.47 -18.53
C PHE A 218 2.51 17.25 -19.77
N SER A 219 2.12 16.76 -20.95
CA SER A 219 2.49 17.40 -22.21
C SER A 219 1.68 18.69 -22.38
N GLY A 220 2.38 19.82 -22.55
CA GLY A 220 1.75 21.11 -22.87
C GLY A 220 1.09 21.12 -24.24
N LYS A 221 1.51 20.23 -25.15
CA LYS A 221 0.98 20.13 -26.51
C LYS A 221 -0.35 19.38 -26.56
N SER A 222 -0.44 18.22 -25.92
CA SER A 222 -1.67 17.41 -25.89
C SER A 222 -2.56 17.69 -24.69
N MET A 223 -2.09 18.50 -23.74
CA MET A 223 -2.78 18.79 -22.48
C MET A 223 -3.18 17.51 -21.73
N SER A 224 -2.25 16.55 -21.69
CA SER A 224 -2.48 15.22 -21.12
C SER A 224 -1.26 14.64 -20.42
N HIS A 225 -1.49 13.74 -19.47
CA HIS A 225 -0.43 12.94 -18.86
C HIS A 225 0.10 11.91 -19.87
N VAL A 226 1.41 11.86 -20.04
CA VAL A 226 2.10 10.97 -20.98
C VAL A 226 3.18 10.16 -20.27
N ILE A 227 3.43 8.95 -20.78
CA ILE A 227 4.60 8.13 -20.42
C ILE A 227 5.52 8.13 -21.64
N VAL A 228 6.69 8.77 -21.52
CA VAL A 228 7.68 8.84 -22.59
C VAL A 228 8.69 7.72 -22.38
N LYS A 229 8.78 6.80 -23.35
CA LYS A 229 9.80 5.74 -23.37
C LYS A 229 10.94 6.15 -24.30
N PHE A 230 12.17 5.88 -23.88
CA PHE A 230 13.35 6.28 -24.66
C PHE A 230 14.44 5.21 -24.63
N SER A 231 15.39 5.34 -25.54
CA SER A 231 16.58 4.49 -25.58
C SER A 231 17.77 5.27 -25.04
N PRO A 232 18.56 4.71 -24.10
CA PRO A 232 19.79 5.35 -23.64
C PRO A 232 20.76 5.54 -24.81
N PRO A 233 21.61 6.57 -24.77
CA PRO A 233 22.64 6.74 -25.80
C PRO A 233 23.51 5.49 -25.89
N VAL A 234 23.70 4.99 -27.11
CA VAL A 234 24.56 3.82 -27.37
C VAL A 234 25.99 4.20 -26.95
N LYS A 235 26.55 3.52 -25.94
CA LYS A 235 27.97 3.64 -25.61
C LYS A 235 28.79 3.15 -26.81
N GLN A 236 29.21 4.06 -27.69
CA GLN A 236 30.21 3.75 -28.70
C GLN A 236 31.51 3.36 -27.97
N HIS A 237 31.81 2.07 -27.97
CA HIS A 237 33.17 1.63 -27.67
C HIS A 237 34.04 2.16 -28.80
N ARG A 238 34.76 3.26 -28.55
CA ARG A 238 35.87 3.64 -29.42
C ARG A 238 36.83 2.46 -29.43
N LYS A 239 36.86 1.70 -30.54
CA LYS A 239 38.02 0.89 -30.86
C LYS A 239 39.17 1.88 -31.00
N VAL A 240 40.06 1.86 -30.02
CA VAL A 240 41.37 2.49 -30.12
C VAL A 240 42.10 1.70 -31.20
N THR A 241 42.34 2.33 -32.34
CA THR A 241 43.28 1.84 -33.35
C THR A 241 44.63 2.45 -33.05
#